data_AF-K0KBH1-F1
#
_entry.id   AF-K0KBH1-F1
#
_cell.length_a   1.000
_cell.length_b   1.000
_cell.length_c   1.000
_cell.angle_alpha   90.00
_cell.angle_beta   90.00
_cell.angle_gamma   90.00
#
_symmetry.space_group_name_H-M   'P 1'
#
loop_
_entity.id
_entity.type
_entity.pdbx_description
1 polymer ?
#
loop_
_entity_poly.entity_id
_entity_poly.type
_entity_poly.pdbx_seq_one_letter_code
_entity_poly.pdbx_strand_id
1 'polypeptide(L)'
;MRVRQSAIVTRPPVAALLVASLAVATTVAGMVIAWSLRPPEPAAPTTGPSVDDLRCGSVACQSVVRADVGGDAVEVLIGQGVGRIRTNGASGNNIFELTIAESGAAITADSLECRDAVVSVCLVHGSVGGEVRGELLVRRGGAWSRAQLPYVASGGYLGLGDVNADGVDDVVAVQRACSPGVDCSRRFAQVFSLVGDKAELGCTTVVATQDLLPGWPDVTPAPAQLRPCGA
;
A
#
# COMPACT_ATOMS: atom_id res chain seq x y z
N MET A 1 -46.94 -50.53 -23.59
CA MET A 1 -45.56 -51.07 -23.66
C MET A 1 -44.60 -50.07 -23.01
N ARG A 2 -43.99 -50.42 -21.86
CA ARG A 2 -42.88 -49.67 -21.26
C ARG A 2 -41.73 -50.65 -21.05
N VAL A 3 -40.62 -50.43 -21.74
CA VAL A 3 -39.38 -51.19 -21.59
C VAL A 3 -38.64 -50.61 -20.37
N ARG A 4 -38.44 -51.44 -19.34
CA ARG A 4 -37.54 -51.12 -18.22
C ARG A 4 -36.11 -51.42 -18.68
N GLN A 5 -35.27 -50.40 -18.78
CA GLN A 5 -33.82 -50.58 -18.92
C GLN A 5 -33.22 -50.73 -17.52
N SER A 6 -32.65 -51.89 -17.22
CA SER A 6 -31.84 -52.13 -16.04
C SER A 6 -30.40 -51.70 -16.34
N ALA A 7 -29.91 -50.66 -15.66
CA ALA A 7 -28.50 -50.28 -15.71
C ALA A 7 -27.69 -51.28 -14.85
N ILE A 8 -26.77 -52.00 -15.48
CA ILE A 8 -25.78 -52.84 -14.78
C ILE A 8 -24.67 -51.92 -14.28
N VAL A 9 -24.63 -51.68 -12.97
CA VAL A 9 -23.51 -50.99 -12.32
C VAL A 9 -22.39 -52.00 -12.11
N THR A 10 -21.41 -52.02 -13.01
CA THR A 10 -20.16 -52.76 -12.84
C THR A 10 -19.28 -52.03 -11.83
N ARG A 11 -19.15 -52.58 -10.62
CA ARG A 11 -18.16 -52.13 -9.63
C ARG A 11 -16.75 -52.32 -10.25
N PRO A 12 -15.90 -51.29 -10.28
CA PRO A 12 -14.54 -51.45 -10.75
C PRO A 12 -13.79 -52.43 -9.82
N PRO A 13 -12.95 -53.32 -10.38
CA PRO A 13 -12.19 -54.27 -9.58
C PRO A 13 -11.29 -53.48 -8.61
N VAL A 14 -11.27 -53.89 -7.35
CA VAL A 14 -10.49 -53.24 -6.27
C VAL A 14 -9.01 -53.03 -6.67
N ALA A 15 -8.48 -53.90 -7.52
CA ALA A 15 -7.15 -53.76 -8.11
C ALA A 15 -6.96 -52.46 -8.92
N ALA A 16 -7.96 -52.00 -9.67
CA ALA A 16 -7.88 -50.77 -10.45
C ALA A 16 -7.86 -49.52 -9.55
N LEU A 17 -8.60 -49.55 -8.44
CA LEU A 17 -8.60 -48.47 -7.46
C LEU A 17 -7.25 -48.38 -6.72
N LEU A 18 -6.64 -49.53 -6.41
CA LEU A 18 -5.32 -49.58 -5.76
C LEU A 18 -4.21 -49.07 -6.69
N VAL A 19 -4.22 -49.43 -7.98
CA VAL A 19 -3.22 -48.93 -8.93
C VAL A 19 -3.36 -47.43 -9.16
N ALA A 20 -4.60 -46.92 -9.28
CA ALA A 20 -4.83 -45.48 -9.46
C ALA A 20 -4.38 -44.66 -8.24
N SER A 21 -4.65 -45.14 -7.02
CA SER A 21 -4.23 -44.46 -5.79
C SER A 21 -2.70 -44.51 -5.59
N LEU A 22 -2.05 -45.62 -5.95
CA LEU A 22 -0.59 -45.71 -5.92
C LEU A 22 0.07 -44.73 -6.91
N ALA A 23 -0.50 -44.60 -8.12
CA ALA A 23 0.01 -43.68 -9.13
C ALA A 23 -0.07 -42.22 -8.67
N VAL A 24 -1.20 -41.81 -8.07
CA VAL A 24 -1.36 -40.45 -7.51
C VAL A 24 -0.40 -40.20 -6.35
N ALA A 25 -0.19 -41.18 -5.47
CA ALA A 25 0.76 -41.03 -4.37
C ALA A 25 2.19 -40.83 -4.88
N THR A 26 2.60 -41.55 -5.93
CA THR A 26 3.94 -41.41 -6.51
C THR A 26 4.16 -40.07 -7.20
N THR A 27 3.15 -39.51 -7.88
CA THR A 27 3.27 -38.19 -8.53
C THR A 27 3.34 -37.06 -7.51
N VAL A 28 2.52 -37.12 -6.45
CA VAL A 28 2.55 -36.13 -5.37
C VAL A 28 3.89 -36.18 -4.64
N ALA A 29 4.39 -37.37 -4.29
CA ALA A 29 5.70 -37.53 -3.65
C ALA A 29 6.83 -37.00 -4.55
N GLY A 30 6.78 -37.29 -5.87
CA GLY A 30 7.74 -36.76 -6.83
C GLY A 30 7.75 -35.23 -6.92
N MET A 31 6.58 -34.58 -6.90
CA MET A 31 6.49 -33.11 -6.90
C MET A 31 7.02 -32.50 -5.61
N VAL A 32 6.71 -33.09 -4.46
CA VAL A 32 7.22 -32.60 -3.15
C VAL A 32 8.73 -32.72 -3.09
N ILE A 33 9.29 -33.85 -3.53
CA ILE A 33 10.74 -34.06 -3.58
C ILE A 33 11.39 -33.07 -4.56
N ALA A 34 10.84 -32.92 -5.77
CA ALA A 34 11.35 -31.97 -6.76
C ALA A 34 11.30 -30.51 -6.27
N TRP A 35 10.27 -30.14 -5.51
CA TRP A 35 10.17 -28.83 -4.87
C TRP A 35 11.20 -28.66 -3.76
N SER A 36 11.39 -29.67 -2.90
CA SER A 36 12.36 -29.62 -1.80
C SER A 36 13.82 -29.62 -2.25
N LEU A 37 14.10 -30.27 -3.38
CA LEU A 37 15.44 -30.35 -3.98
C LEU A 37 15.68 -29.23 -4.99
N ARG A 38 14.73 -28.32 -5.19
CA ARG A 38 14.91 -27.17 -6.08
C ARG A 38 16.02 -26.31 -5.48
N PRO A 39 17.21 -26.26 -6.10
CA PRO A 39 18.26 -25.37 -5.62
C PRO A 39 17.71 -23.94 -5.66
N PRO A 40 18.12 -23.05 -4.73
CA PRO A 40 17.85 -21.63 -4.93
C PRO A 40 18.38 -21.27 -6.32
N GLU A 41 17.48 -20.76 -7.16
CA GLU A 41 17.83 -20.35 -8.51
C GLU A 41 19.00 -19.37 -8.37
N PRO A 42 20.17 -19.63 -9.00
CA PRO A 42 21.23 -18.64 -9.02
C PRO A 42 20.59 -17.40 -9.60
N ALA A 43 20.55 -16.31 -8.83
CA ALA A 43 19.99 -15.07 -9.30
C ALA A 43 20.61 -14.80 -10.68
N ALA A 44 19.80 -14.85 -11.73
CA ALA A 44 20.20 -14.28 -13.00
C ALA A 44 20.70 -12.88 -12.68
N PRO A 45 21.83 -12.41 -13.24
CA PRO A 45 22.24 -11.04 -13.04
C PRO A 45 21.11 -10.19 -13.60
N THR A 46 20.25 -9.71 -12.71
CA THR A 46 19.26 -8.71 -13.05
C THR A 46 20.10 -7.53 -13.42
N THR A 47 20.16 -7.23 -14.71
CA THR A 47 20.45 -5.88 -15.17
C THR A 47 19.27 -5.03 -14.72
N GLY A 48 19.19 -4.79 -13.41
CA GLY A 48 18.40 -3.70 -12.89
C GLY A 48 18.93 -2.41 -13.51
N PRO A 49 18.11 -1.36 -13.63
CA PRO A 49 18.61 -0.04 -13.95
C PRO A 49 19.84 0.21 -13.07
N SER A 50 20.94 0.48 -13.75
CA SER A 50 22.22 0.71 -13.11
C SER A 50 22.05 1.89 -12.14
N VAL A 51 22.89 1.97 -11.10
CA VAL A 51 22.90 3.14 -10.19
C VAL A 51 23.05 4.47 -10.96
N ASP A 52 23.53 4.42 -12.21
CA ASP A 52 23.61 5.53 -13.15
C ASP A 52 22.26 6.03 -13.75
N ASP A 53 21.16 5.28 -13.62
CA ASP A 53 19.88 5.62 -14.28
C ASP A 53 18.93 6.48 -13.42
N LEU A 54 19.22 6.65 -12.12
CA LEU A 54 18.38 7.45 -11.21
C LEU A 54 19.00 8.83 -10.99
N ARG A 55 18.70 9.73 -11.93
CA ARG A 55 19.06 11.16 -11.83
C ARG A 55 17.89 11.98 -11.31
N CYS A 56 18.20 12.86 -10.37
CA CYS A 56 17.30 13.86 -9.82
C CYS A 56 17.78 15.22 -10.34
N GLY A 57 17.26 15.60 -11.50
CA GLY A 57 17.79 16.71 -12.30
C GLY A 57 19.16 16.38 -12.89
N SER A 58 20.17 17.20 -12.58
CA SER A 58 21.53 17.02 -13.11
C SER A 58 22.44 16.16 -12.22
N VAL A 59 21.97 15.73 -11.05
CA VAL A 59 22.75 14.92 -10.10
C VAL A 59 22.17 13.52 -9.95
N ALA A 60 22.97 12.60 -9.41
CA ALA A 60 22.45 11.32 -8.93
C ALA A 60 21.47 11.57 -7.78
N CYS A 61 20.36 10.83 -7.74
CA CYS A 61 19.46 10.87 -6.60
C CYS A 61 20.12 10.24 -5.37
N GLN A 62 19.90 10.81 -4.19
CA GLN A 62 20.33 10.25 -2.92
C GLN A 62 19.15 9.60 -2.21
N SER A 63 19.38 8.43 -1.61
CA SER A 63 18.40 7.79 -0.75
C SER A 63 18.21 8.56 0.54
N VAL A 64 16.95 8.83 0.89
CA VAL A 64 16.58 9.52 2.12
C VAL A 64 15.97 8.56 3.14
N VAL A 65 15.02 7.73 2.68
CA VAL A 65 14.31 6.77 3.52
C VAL A 65 13.90 5.56 2.69
N ARG A 66 13.90 4.39 3.33
CA ARG A 66 13.52 3.11 2.74
C ARG A 66 12.68 2.31 3.72
N ALA A 67 11.65 1.62 3.21
CA ALA A 67 10.84 0.68 3.96
C ALA A 67 10.63 -0.61 3.15
N ASP A 68 10.59 -1.75 3.83
CA ASP A 68 10.24 -3.04 3.22
C ASP A 68 8.77 -3.35 3.49
N VAL A 69 8.02 -3.77 2.46
CA VAL A 69 6.57 -3.98 2.49
C VAL A 69 6.15 -5.05 1.47
N GLY A 70 5.48 -6.10 1.90
CA GLY A 70 4.90 -7.11 0.99
C GLY A 70 5.93 -7.85 0.12
N GLY A 71 7.18 -7.97 0.56
CA GLY A 71 8.29 -8.54 -0.21
C GLY A 71 8.94 -7.60 -1.23
N ASP A 72 8.53 -6.33 -1.23
CA ASP A 72 9.15 -5.25 -1.96
C ASP A 72 9.84 -4.28 -1.00
N ALA A 73 10.73 -3.46 -1.56
CA ALA A 73 11.27 -2.31 -0.88
C ALA A 73 10.85 -1.03 -1.60
N VAL A 74 10.37 -0.07 -0.83
CA VAL A 74 9.97 1.26 -1.28
C VAL A 74 10.99 2.25 -0.73
N GLU A 75 11.55 3.08 -1.60
CA GLU A 75 12.65 3.96 -1.28
C GLU A 75 12.42 5.35 -1.88
N VAL A 76 12.55 6.37 -1.05
CA VAL A 76 12.43 7.77 -1.46
C VAL A 76 13.82 8.33 -1.75
N LEU A 77 13.95 8.88 -2.96
CA LEU A 77 15.21 9.37 -3.50
C LEU A 77 15.06 10.87 -3.84
N ILE A 78 16.01 11.71 -3.44
CA ILE A 78 15.96 13.17 -3.65
C ILE A 78 17.27 13.68 -4.25
N GLY A 79 17.19 14.71 -5.09
CA GLY A 79 18.35 15.51 -5.54
C GLY A 79 17.94 16.78 -6.27
N GLN A 80 18.62 17.90 -5.99
CA GLN A 80 18.33 19.21 -6.63
C GLN A 80 16.83 19.62 -6.62
N GLY A 81 16.08 19.26 -5.58
CA GLY A 81 14.63 19.57 -5.49
C GLY A 81 13.73 18.66 -6.33
N VAL A 82 14.30 17.70 -7.06
CA VAL A 82 13.54 16.64 -7.75
C VAL A 82 13.51 15.41 -6.86
N GLY A 83 12.34 14.77 -6.77
CA GLY A 83 12.16 13.54 -6.03
C GLY A 83 11.71 12.37 -6.91
N ARG A 84 12.12 11.17 -6.51
CA ARG A 84 11.69 9.90 -7.09
C ARG A 84 11.31 8.94 -5.98
N ILE A 85 10.40 8.02 -6.27
CA ILE A 85 10.14 6.86 -5.43
C ILE A 85 10.53 5.62 -6.23
N ARG A 86 11.42 4.79 -5.69
CA ARG A 86 11.82 3.52 -6.27
C ARG A 86 11.13 2.39 -5.52
N THR A 87 10.57 1.44 -6.27
CA THR A 87 10.11 0.16 -5.73
C THR A 87 10.96 -0.96 -6.34
N ASN A 88 11.36 -1.95 -5.54
CA ASN A 88 12.11 -3.10 -6.01
C ASN A 88 11.75 -4.35 -5.20
N GLY A 89 11.47 -5.48 -5.85
CA GLY A 89 11.26 -6.75 -5.19
C GLY A 89 10.39 -7.71 -6.00
N ALA A 90 9.54 -8.45 -5.31
CA ALA A 90 8.61 -9.41 -5.89
C ALA A 90 7.67 -8.79 -6.97
N SER A 91 7.35 -7.51 -6.85
CA SER A 91 6.54 -6.75 -7.81
C SER A 91 7.33 -6.10 -8.95
N GLY A 92 8.61 -6.43 -9.08
CA GLY A 92 9.51 -5.85 -10.06
C GLY A 92 10.07 -4.50 -9.64
N ASN A 93 10.72 -3.82 -10.58
CA ASN A 93 11.35 -2.51 -10.35
C ASN A 93 10.54 -1.40 -11.02
N ASN A 94 10.10 -0.42 -10.23
CA ASN A 94 9.38 0.75 -10.75
C ASN A 94 9.99 2.03 -10.18
N ILE A 95 9.96 3.09 -10.98
CA ILE A 95 10.36 4.44 -10.59
C ILE A 95 9.15 5.36 -10.81
N PHE A 96 8.76 6.08 -9.76
CA PHE A 96 7.71 7.08 -9.78
C PHE A 96 8.31 8.46 -9.53
N GLU A 97 7.68 9.50 -10.08
CA GLU A 97 8.02 10.88 -9.73
C GLU A 97 7.38 11.23 -8.38
N LEU A 98 8.12 11.96 -7.54
CA LEU A 98 7.63 12.50 -6.27
C LEU A 98 7.37 14.00 -6.43
N THR A 99 6.12 14.36 -6.68
CA THR A 99 5.72 15.74 -7.01
C THR A 99 5.69 16.67 -5.79
N ILE A 100 5.49 16.15 -4.57
CA ILE A 100 5.53 16.96 -3.36
C ILE A 100 6.92 17.55 -3.13
N ALA A 101 8.00 16.83 -3.48
CA ALA A 101 9.37 17.34 -3.39
C ALA A 101 9.59 18.48 -4.39
N GLU A 102 9.07 18.34 -5.61
CA GLU A 102 9.11 19.40 -6.65
C GLU A 102 8.34 20.65 -6.21
N SER A 103 7.29 20.47 -5.38
CA SER A 103 6.54 21.57 -4.77
C SER A 103 7.21 22.18 -3.53
N GLY A 104 8.43 21.74 -3.18
CA GLY A 104 9.23 22.27 -2.07
C GLY A 104 8.95 21.61 -0.71
N ALA A 105 8.27 20.45 -0.68
CA ALA A 105 8.11 19.70 0.56
C ALA A 105 9.47 19.18 1.07
N ALA A 106 9.73 19.39 2.35
CA ALA A 106 10.90 18.83 3.02
C ALA A 106 10.69 17.32 3.25
N ILE A 107 11.57 16.51 2.68
CA ILE A 107 11.57 15.05 2.79
C ILE A 107 12.69 14.62 3.74
N THR A 108 12.36 13.82 4.74
CA THR A 108 13.26 13.37 5.82
C THR A 108 13.21 11.85 6.00
N ALA A 109 13.91 11.33 7.01
CA ALA A 109 13.86 9.92 7.38
C ALA A 109 12.46 9.46 7.85
N ASP A 110 11.60 10.39 8.27
CA ASP A 110 10.25 10.10 8.77
C ASP A 110 9.18 10.31 7.67
N SER A 111 9.60 10.62 6.45
CA SER A 111 8.70 10.95 5.33
C SER A 111 8.06 9.74 4.66
N LEU A 112 8.33 8.51 5.11
CA LEU A 112 7.81 7.30 4.48
C LEU A 112 7.12 6.42 5.53
N GLU A 113 5.82 6.24 5.36
CA GLU A 113 5.01 5.30 6.14
C GLU A 113 4.49 4.21 5.19
N CYS A 114 4.80 2.95 5.46
CA CYS A 114 4.32 1.82 4.67
C CYS A 114 3.56 0.82 5.54
N ARG A 115 2.51 0.24 4.97
CA ARG A 115 1.62 -0.73 5.61
C ARG A 115 1.48 -1.93 4.70
N ASP A 116 1.77 -3.10 5.28
CA ASP A 116 1.64 -4.38 4.57
C ASP A 116 0.29 -5.01 4.87
N ALA A 117 -0.46 -5.26 3.79
CA ALA A 117 -1.82 -5.78 3.82
C ALA A 117 -2.14 -6.43 2.47
N VAL A 118 -3.36 -6.94 2.30
CA VAL A 118 -3.84 -7.47 1.00
C VAL A 118 -3.71 -6.40 -0.10
N VAL A 119 -3.89 -5.14 0.27
CA VAL A 119 -3.52 -3.97 -0.53
C VAL A 119 -2.44 -3.23 0.24
N SER A 120 -1.17 -3.41 -0.13
CA SER A 120 -0.08 -2.69 0.52
C SER A 120 -0.10 -1.20 0.13
N VAL A 121 0.19 -0.32 1.07
CA VAL A 121 0.13 1.13 0.89
C VAL A 121 1.42 1.75 1.42
N CYS A 122 1.95 2.73 0.71
CA CYS A 122 3.01 3.60 1.20
C CYS A 122 2.65 5.07 1.00
N LEU A 123 2.61 5.81 2.09
CA LEU A 123 2.48 7.26 2.12
C LEU A 123 3.87 7.90 2.18
N VAL A 124 4.17 8.72 1.18
CA VAL A 124 5.32 9.62 1.21
C VAL A 124 4.82 11.00 1.59
N HIS A 125 5.29 11.60 2.67
CA HIS A 125 4.83 12.92 3.13
C HIS A 125 5.96 13.88 3.51
N GLY A 126 5.71 15.17 3.40
CA GLY A 126 6.67 16.22 3.75
C GLY A 126 6.02 17.56 4.05
N SER A 127 6.71 18.39 4.82
CA SER A 127 6.20 19.71 5.22
C SER A 127 6.53 20.79 4.18
N VAL A 128 5.56 21.64 3.84
CA VAL A 128 5.74 22.85 3.02
C VAL A 128 4.80 23.94 3.49
N GLY A 129 5.31 25.16 3.71
CA GLY A 129 4.47 26.32 4.01
C GLY A 129 3.54 26.18 5.23
N GLY A 130 3.91 25.39 6.24
CA GLY A 130 3.06 25.15 7.43
C GLY A 130 1.93 24.14 7.21
N GLU A 131 2.02 23.35 6.15
CA GLU A 131 1.14 22.21 5.84
C GLU A 131 2.01 20.95 5.66
N VAL A 132 1.38 19.78 5.75
CA VAL A 132 1.97 18.51 5.32
C VAL A 132 1.30 18.08 4.02
N ARG A 133 2.09 17.73 3.01
CA ARG A 133 1.62 17.16 1.75
C ARG A 133 2.07 15.72 1.63
N GLY A 134 1.25 14.87 1.03
CA GLY A 134 1.60 13.47 0.82
C GLY A 134 1.13 12.89 -0.50
N GLU A 135 1.85 11.89 -0.97
CA GLU A 135 1.54 11.06 -2.14
C GLU A 135 1.49 9.61 -1.74
N LEU A 136 0.64 8.83 -2.41
CA LEU A 136 0.47 7.41 -2.13
C LEU A 136 0.95 6.54 -3.26
N LEU A 137 1.63 5.47 -2.87
CA LEU A 137 1.79 4.27 -3.67
C LEU A 137 0.87 3.20 -3.12
N VAL A 138 0.15 2.53 -4.02
CA VAL A 138 -0.77 1.45 -3.70
C VAL A 138 -0.39 0.24 -4.53
N ARG A 139 -0.21 -0.90 -3.86
CA ARG A 139 0.08 -2.18 -4.48
C ARG A 139 -1.20 -3.02 -4.57
N ARG A 140 -1.64 -3.29 -5.80
CA ARG A 140 -2.81 -4.16 -6.07
C ARG A 140 -2.43 -5.24 -7.05
N GLY A 141 -2.83 -6.48 -6.79
CA GLY A 141 -2.56 -7.59 -7.69
C GLY A 141 -1.07 -7.78 -8.01
N GLY A 142 -0.18 -7.41 -7.08
CA GLY A 142 1.27 -7.51 -7.25
C GLY A 142 1.91 -6.40 -8.09
N ALA A 143 1.21 -5.30 -8.38
CA ALA A 143 1.79 -4.14 -9.07
C ALA A 143 1.61 -2.85 -8.25
N TRP A 144 2.65 -2.02 -8.20
CA TRP A 144 2.62 -0.69 -7.59
C TRP A 144 2.05 0.35 -8.55
N SER A 145 1.24 1.26 -8.02
CA SER A 145 0.66 2.38 -8.76
C SER A 145 0.59 3.61 -7.86
N ARG A 146 0.66 4.81 -8.45
CA ARG A 146 0.52 6.08 -7.71
C ARG A 146 -0.94 6.50 -7.64
N ALA A 147 -1.40 6.98 -6.49
CA ALA A 147 -2.67 7.70 -6.41
C ALA A 147 -2.59 9.01 -7.22
N GLN A 148 -3.71 9.44 -7.82
CA GLN A 148 -3.67 10.52 -8.82
C GLN A 148 -3.43 11.92 -8.23
N LEU A 149 -3.80 12.17 -6.99
CA LEU A 149 -3.74 13.50 -6.37
C LEU A 149 -2.97 13.46 -5.04
N PRO A 150 -2.21 14.52 -4.72
CA PRO A 150 -1.58 14.65 -3.41
C PRO A 150 -2.63 14.98 -2.34
N TYR A 151 -2.40 14.45 -1.14
CA TYR A 151 -3.15 14.76 0.07
C TYR A 151 -2.52 15.95 0.77
N VAL A 152 -3.34 16.79 1.40
CA VAL A 152 -2.88 17.98 2.13
C VAL A 152 -3.46 17.92 3.53
N ALA A 153 -2.63 18.15 4.54
CA ALA A 153 -3.02 18.33 5.93
C ALA A 153 -2.56 19.70 6.42
N SER A 154 -3.51 20.63 6.51
CA SER A 154 -3.24 21.98 7.04
C SER A 154 -3.00 21.99 8.55
N GLY A 155 -3.45 20.96 9.26
CA GLY A 155 -3.33 20.82 10.71
C GLY A 155 -2.07 20.09 11.19
N GLY A 156 -1.14 19.76 10.29
CA GLY A 156 0.19 19.25 10.64
C GLY A 156 0.31 17.73 10.83
N TYR A 157 -0.76 16.97 10.63
CA TYR A 157 -0.73 15.50 10.68
C TYR A 157 -1.33 14.92 9.39
N LEU A 158 -0.56 14.04 8.75
CA LEU A 158 -0.97 13.22 7.61
C LEU A 158 -0.38 11.82 7.84
N GLY A 159 -1.22 10.80 7.88
CA GLY A 159 -0.78 9.43 8.17
C GLY A 159 -1.74 8.39 7.61
N LEU A 160 -1.42 7.12 7.85
CA LEU A 160 -2.23 5.96 7.48
C LEU A 160 -2.93 5.35 8.69
N GLY A 161 -4.14 4.82 8.48
CA GLY A 161 -4.82 3.96 9.46
C GLY A 161 -6.09 3.32 8.91
N ASP A 162 -6.33 2.05 9.23
CA ASP A 162 -7.56 1.32 8.87
C ASP A 162 -8.74 1.83 9.71
N VAL A 163 -9.41 2.88 9.21
CA VAL A 163 -10.49 3.55 9.92
C VAL A 163 -11.79 2.78 9.77
N ASN A 164 -12.08 2.26 8.57
CA ASN A 164 -13.32 1.56 8.28
C ASN A 164 -13.30 0.05 8.62
N ALA A 165 -12.15 -0.47 9.09
CA ALA A 165 -11.91 -1.87 9.45
C ALA A 165 -12.09 -2.85 8.26
N ASP A 166 -11.76 -2.41 7.04
CA ASP A 166 -11.80 -3.25 5.84
C ASP A 166 -10.47 -3.95 5.52
N GLY A 167 -9.44 -3.70 6.34
CA GLY A 167 -8.12 -4.30 6.21
C GLY A 167 -7.22 -3.59 5.20
N VAL A 168 -7.60 -2.41 4.71
CA VAL A 168 -6.77 -1.50 3.91
C VAL A 168 -6.68 -0.17 4.62
N ASP A 169 -5.46 0.29 4.89
CA ASP A 169 -5.26 1.59 5.52
C ASP A 169 -5.85 2.74 4.70
N ASP A 170 -6.59 3.60 5.39
CA ASP A 170 -7.12 4.86 4.89
C ASP A 170 -6.12 6.00 5.11
N VAL A 171 -6.30 7.10 4.39
CA VAL A 171 -5.51 8.32 4.61
C VAL A 171 -6.22 9.20 5.62
N VAL A 172 -5.51 9.57 6.69
CA VAL A 172 -6.03 10.49 7.70
C VAL A 172 -5.26 11.81 7.62
N ALA A 173 -5.96 12.88 7.22
CA ALA A 173 -5.43 14.23 7.11
C ALA A 173 -6.07 15.15 8.16
N VAL A 174 -5.28 15.72 9.05
CA VAL A 174 -5.78 16.72 10.01
C VAL A 174 -5.82 18.08 9.35
N GLN A 175 -6.96 18.74 9.44
CA GLN A 175 -7.23 20.07 8.89
C GLN A 175 -7.43 21.11 9.98
N ARG A 176 -7.11 22.38 9.66
CA ARG A 176 -7.51 23.53 10.46
C ARG A 176 -8.98 23.88 10.21
N ALA A 177 -9.71 24.21 11.27
CA ALA A 177 -11.09 24.69 11.19
C ALA A 177 -11.17 26.22 11.32
N CYS A 178 -10.52 26.92 10.41
CA CYS A 178 -10.54 28.38 10.30
C CYS A 178 -10.35 28.81 8.84
N SER A 179 -10.42 30.12 8.58
CA SER A 179 -10.24 30.67 7.24
C SER A 179 -8.90 30.23 6.62
N PRO A 180 -8.84 30.02 5.29
CA PRO A 180 -7.60 29.65 4.62
C PRO A 180 -6.44 30.61 4.95
N GLY A 181 -5.26 30.07 5.23
CA GLY A 181 -4.07 30.83 5.60
C GLY A 181 -4.05 31.39 7.03
N VAL A 182 -5.11 31.19 7.82
CA VAL A 182 -5.12 31.54 9.24
C VAL A 182 -4.62 30.35 10.05
N ASP A 183 -3.63 30.58 10.91
CA ASP A 183 -3.27 29.62 11.93
C ASP A 183 -4.16 29.78 13.16
N CYS A 184 -4.85 28.71 13.53
CA CYS A 184 -5.76 28.66 14.67
C CYS A 184 -5.53 27.35 15.41
N SER A 185 -6.15 27.14 16.58
CA SER A 185 -6.01 25.87 17.32
C SER A 185 -7.04 24.81 16.92
N ARG A 186 -8.16 25.21 16.30
CA ARG A 186 -9.28 24.30 16.00
C ARG A 186 -8.90 23.32 14.89
N ARG A 187 -9.20 22.03 15.10
CA ARG A 187 -8.79 20.94 14.20
C ARG A 187 -9.93 19.95 13.96
N PHE A 188 -9.87 19.25 12.83
CA PHE A 188 -10.64 18.03 12.58
C PHE A 188 -9.80 17.08 11.71
N ALA A 189 -10.02 15.78 11.84
CA ALA A 189 -9.51 14.78 10.92
C ALA A 189 -10.49 14.57 9.76
N GLN A 190 -9.97 14.54 8.53
CA GLN A 190 -10.63 14.15 7.29
C GLN A 190 -10.04 12.82 6.82
N VAL A 191 -10.90 11.86 6.49
CA VAL A 191 -10.49 10.49 6.18
C VAL A 191 -10.86 10.14 4.74
N PHE A 192 -9.90 9.61 4.00
CA PHE A 192 -10.07 9.20 2.61
C PHE A 192 -9.79 7.70 2.45
N SER A 193 -10.73 7.00 1.83
CA SER A 193 -10.53 5.59 1.53
C SER A 193 -9.72 5.41 0.26
N LEU A 194 -8.83 4.42 0.29
CA LEU A 194 -8.11 3.96 -0.89
C LEU A 194 -8.89 2.90 -1.66
N VAL A 195 -9.94 2.35 -1.07
CA VAL A 195 -10.79 1.28 -1.61
C VAL A 195 -12.28 1.62 -1.56
N GLY A 196 -13.04 1.04 -2.49
CA GLY A 196 -14.49 1.22 -2.55
C GLY A 196 -14.95 2.49 -3.28
N ASP A 197 -16.26 2.72 -3.24
CA ASP A 197 -16.94 3.71 -4.10
C ASP A 197 -16.81 5.16 -3.58
N LYS A 198 -16.50 5.33 -2.29
CA LYS A 198 -16.38 6.65 -1.65
C LYS A 198 -14.92 6.97 -1.38
N ALA A 199 -14.38 7.92 -2.15
CA ALA A 199 -13.04 8.44 -1.94
C ALA A 199 -12.88 9.17 -0.59
N GLU A 200 -13.94 9.82 -0.09
CA GLU A 200 -13.97 10.46 1.23
C GLU A 200 -14.92 9.69 2.17
N LEU A 201 -14.39 9.18 3.28
CA LEU A 201 -15.18 8.49 4.31
C LEU A 201 -15.90 9.49 5.23
N GLY A 202 -15.28 10.64 5.46
CA GLY A 202 -15.87 11.77 6.17
C GLY A 202 -14.89 12.49 7.09
N CYS A 203 -15.44 13.35 7.92
CA CYS A 203 -14.74 14.20 8.86
C CYS A 203 -15.19 13.92 10.30
N THR A 204 -14.26 14.03 11.23
CA THR A 204 -14.55 14.09 12.66
C THR A 204 -15.17 15.44 13.06
N THR A 205 -15.75 15.52 14.25
CA THR A 205 -16.18 16.80 14.82
C THR A 205 -14.98 17.73 15.06
N VAL A 206 -15.18 19.03 14.86
CA VAL A 206 -14.16 20.04 15.15
C VAL A 206 -13.86 20.08 16.65
N VAL A 207 -12.58 19.93 17.00
CA VAL A 207 -12.08 20.04 18.37
C VAL A 207 -11.29 21.33 18.58
N ALA A 208 -11.15 21.75 19.84
CA ALA A 208 -10.51 23.02 20.19
C ALA A 208 -8.99 23.00 20.04
N THR A 209 -8.38 21.82 20.22
CA THR A 209 -6.93 21.57 20.22
C THR A 209 -6.66 20.17 19.66
N GLN A 210 -5.43 19.94 19.19
CA GLN A 210 -5.03 18.73 18.47
C GLN A 210 -5.03 17.46 19.32
N ASP A 211 -4.73 17.59 20.62
CA ASP A 211 -4.75 16.53 21.62
C ASP A 211 -6.16 15.93 21.87
N LEU A 212 -7.20 16.62 21.43
CA LEU A 212 -8.58 16.13 21.51
C LEU A 212 -9.00 15.32 20.26
N LEU A 213 -8.14 15.20 19.26
CA LEU A 213 -8.42 14.37 18.09
C LEU A 213 -8.46 12.88 18.50
N PRO A 214 -9.40 12.10 17.94
CA PRO A 214 -9.43 10.65 18.19
C PRO A 214 -8.11 9.97 17.80
N GLY A 215 -7.47 9.29 18.76
CA GLY A 215 -6.24 8.53 18.54
C GLY A 215 -4.93 9.31 18.64
N TRP A 216 -4.97 10.63 18.94
CA TRP A 216 -3.75 11.44 19.06
C TRP A 216 -2.64 10.78 19.91
N PRO A 217 -1.37 10.72 19.46
CA PRO A 217 -0.79 11.37 18.27
C PRO A 217 -1.02 10.67 16.93
N ASP A 218 -1.42 9.39 16.94
CA ASP A 218 -1.65 8.57 15.74
C ASP A 218 -3.14 8.58 15.39
N VAL A 219 -3.60 9.70 14.82
CA VAL A 219 -5.02 10.01 14.62
C VAL A 219 -5.71 8.92 13.81
N THR A 220 -6.59 8.16 14.47
CA THR A 220 -7.30 7.02 13.92
C THR A 220 -8.74 7.04 14.45
N PRO A 221 -9.63 7.85 13.86
CA PRO A 221 -11.02 7.93 14.31
C PRO A 221 -11.77 6.64 14.01
N ALA A 222 -12.75 6.30 14.84
CA ALA A 222 -13.69 5.22 14.57
C ALA A 222 -14.73 5.64 13.51
N PRO A 223 -15.30 4.71 12.73
CA PRO A 223 -16.29 5.03 11.69
C PRO A 223 -17.49 5.81 12.22
N ALA A 224 -17.94 5.50 13.43
CA ALA A 224 -19.08 6.16 14.07
C ALA A 224 -18.85 7.66 14.35
N GLN A 225 -17.58 8.08 14.42
CA GLN A 225 -17.17 9.46 14.65
C GLN A 225 -17.12 10.28 13.36
N LEU A 226 -17.24 9.64 12.19
CA LEU A 226 -17.23 10.33 10.90
C LEU A 226 -18.62 10.83 10.51
N ARG A 227 -18.64 12.02 9.91
CA ARG A 227 -19.79 12.69 9.30
C ARG A 227 -19.39 13.24 7.93
N PRO A 228 -20.34 13.55 7.03
CA PRO A 228 -20.00 14.24 5.79
C PRO A 228 -19.17 15.50 6.06
N CYS A 229 -18.08 15.70 5.30
CA CYS A 229 -17.26 16.90 5.45
C CYS A 229 -18.02 18.15 4.97
N GLY A 230 -17.84 19.27 5.66
CA GLY A 230 -18.52 20.53 5.35
C GLY A 230 -19.99 20.60 5.81
N ALA A 231 -20.45 19.62 6.60
CA ALA A 231 -21.72 19.67 7.31
C ALA A 231 -21.70 20.59 8.53
#